data_AF-A0A9E3V0A9-F1
#
_entry.id   AF-A0A9E3V0A9-F1
#
_cell.length_a   1.000
_cell.length_b   1.000
_cell.length_c   1.000
_cell.angle_alpha   90.00
_cell.angle_beta   90.00
_cell.angle_gamma   90.00
#
_symmetry.space_group_name_H-M   'P 1'
#
loop_
_entity.id
_entity.type
_entity.pdbx_description
1 polymer ?
#
loop_
_entity_poly.entity_id
_entity_poly.type
_entity_poly.pdbx_seq_one_letter_code
_entity_poly.pdbx_strand_id
1 'polypeptide(L)'
;MSPSGLVLRSSGDPITRSILITSASRPFRVIGVSSPLLADAVQIPTDSARSHRLRLVIDPTRIPTTGAADIQITTDQPDPPVVSLSVLVLPKNQDQGAVR
;
A
#
# COMPACT_ATOMS: atom_id res chain seq x y z
N MET A 1 9.63 4.84 11.81
CA MET A 1 8.63 3.80 11.46
C MET A 1 9.16 3.09 10.22
N SER A 2 9.26 1.76 10.23
CA SER A 2 9.67 1.02 9.03
C SER A 2 8.44 0.33 8.46
N PRO A 3 7.86 0.81 7.35
CA PRO A 3 6.79 0.08 6.71
C PRO A 3 7.35 -1.22 6.16
N SER A 4 6.74 -2.34 6.55
CA SER A 4 7.03 -3.66 6.00
C SER A 4 6.66 -3.64 4.52
N GLY A 5 7.62 -3.86 3.62
CA GLY A 5 7.36 -3.91 2.19
C GLY A 5 6.28 -4.96 1.87
N LEU A 6 5.36 -4.62 0.98
CA LEU A 6 4.30 -5.51 0.53
C LEU A 6 4.72 -6.19 -0.77
N VAL A 7 4.84 -7.51 -0.77
CA VAL A 7 5.08 -8.27 -2.00
C VAL A 7 3.75 -8.77 -2.55
N LEU A 8 3.44 -8.36 -3.78
CA LEU A 8 2.26 -8.79 -4.51
C LEU A 8 2.69 -9.62 -5.72
N ARG A 9 1.88 -10.61 -6.08
CA ARG A 9 2.01 -11.31 -7.36
C ARG A 9 0.99 -10.72 -8.32
N SER A 10 1.41 -10.45 -9.55
CA SER A 10 0.50 -10.06 -10.60
C SER A 10 -0.47 -11.23 -10.87
N SER A 11 -1.69 -11.12 -10.33
CA SER A 11 -2.74 -12.15 -10.46
C SER A 11 -3.73 -11.82 -11.57
N GLY A 12 -3.74 -10.58 -12.07
CA GLY A 12 -4.70 -10.06 -13.04
C GLY A 12 -5.87 -9.33 -12.37
N ASP A 13 -6.11 -9.56 -11.08
CA ASP A 13 -7.21 -8.97 -10.33
C ASP A 13 -6.72 -8.00 -9.23
N PRO A 14 -7.52 -6.99 -8.86
CA PRO A 14 -7.25 -6.16 -7.69
C PRO A 14 -7.22 -6.96 -6.38
N ILE A 15 -6.26 -6.64 -5.52
CA ILE A 15 -6.01 -7.31 -4.25
C ILE A 15 -6.37 -6.36 -3.10
N THR A 16 -7.21 -6.82 -2.17
CA THR A 16 -7.46 -6.08 -0.93
C THR A 16 -6.37 -6.39 0.11
N ARG A 17 -5.82 -5.34 0.72
CA ARG A 17 -4.89 -5.43 1.85
C ARG A 17 -5.29 -4.45 2.95
N SER A 18 -5.13 -4.87 4.20
CA SER A 18 -5.27 -4.00 5.36
C SER A 18 -3.91 -3.73 5.95
N ILE A 19 -3.59 -2.46 6.15
CA ILE A 19 -2.34 -2.03 6.78
C ILE A 19 -2.63 -1.34 8.11
N LEU A 20 -1.71 -1.46 9.05
CA LEU A 20 -1.76 -0.78 10.34
C LEU A 20 -0.62 0.22 10.42
N ILE A 21 -0.96 1.47 10.70
CA ILE A 21 0.00 2.56 10.91
C ILE A 21 -0.10 2.96 12.37
N THR A 22 1.04 3.04 13.05
CA THR A 22 1.08 3.23 14.50
C THR A 22 2.11 4.28 14.86
N SER A 23 1.73 5.27 15.64
CA SER A 23 2.64 6.30 16.15
C SER A 23 2.99 6.07 17.63
N ALA A 24 4.29 5.98 17.90
CA ALA A 24 4.82 5.81 19.25
C ALA A 24 4.74 7.12 20.05
N SER A 25 4.87 8.28 19.40
CA SER A 25 4.99 9.56 20.09
C SER A 25 3.63 10.13 20.48
N ARG A 26 2.72 10.34 19.51
CA ARG A 26 1.45 11.03 19.72
C ARG A 26 0.36 10.60 18.73
N PRO A 27 -0.93 10.86 19.04
CA PRO A 27 -2.00 10.71 18.08
C PRO A 27 -1.77 11.53 16.79
N PHE A 28 -2.29 11.05 15.67
CA PHE A 28 -2.22 11.69 14.37
C PHE A 28 -3.48 11.43 13.56
N ARG A 29 -3.70 12.24 12.53
CA ARG A 29 -4.71 12.02 11.50
C ARG A 29 -4.03 11.57 10.21
N VAL A 30 -4.66 10.64 9.52
CA VAL A 30 -4.36 10.40 8.11
C VAL A 30 -5.15 11.42 7.31
N ILE A 31 -4.51 12.13 6.39
CA ILE A 31 -5.13 13.19 5.58
C ILE A 31 -5.09 12.91 4.09
N GLY A 32 -4.32 11.91 3.66
CA GLY A 32 -4.27 11.49 2.26
C GLY A 32 -3.62 10.12 2.10
N VAL A 33 -4.03 9.41 1.05
CA VAL A 33 -3.37 8.18 0.59
C VAL A 33 -3.31 8.22 -0.93
N SER A 34 -2.13 8.03 -1.51
CA SER A 34 -1.93 8.09 -2.96
C SER A 34 -0.97 7.00 -3.44
N SER A 35 -1.28 6.45 -4.62
CA SER A 35 -0.41 5.55 -5.37
C SER A 35 -1.00 5.32 -6.76
N PRO A 36 -0.18 5.12 -7.81
CA PRO A 36 -0.67 4.61 -9.09
C PRO A 36 -1.31 3.22 -8.98
N LEU A 37 -1.01 2.48 -7.90
CA LEU A 37 -1.51 1.14 -7.65
C LEU A 37 -2.91 1.07 -7.03
N LEU A 38 -3.45 2.18 -6.52
CA LEU A 38 -4.76 2.14 -5.85
C LEU A 38 -5.86 1.96 -6.87
N ALA A 39 -6.67 0.91 -6.72
CA ALA A 39 -7.81 0.61 -7.59
C ALA A 39 -9.00 1.53 -7.30
N ASP A 40 -9.22 1.80 -6.02
CA ASP A 40 -10.35 2.54 -5.46
C ASP A 40 -9.89 3.64 -4.50
N ALA A 41 -10.79 4.58 -4.20
CA ALA A 41 -10.58 5.56 -3.15
C ALA A 41 -10.41 4.86 -1.78
N VAL A 42 -9.42 5.30 -1.01
CA VAL A 42 -9.18 4.79 0.34
C VAL A 42 -10.08 5.53 1.31
N GLN A 43 -10.86 4.81 2.11
CA GLN A 43 -11.60 5.40 3.20
C GLN A 43 -10.64 5.80 4.32
N ILE A 44 -10.53 7.11 4.56
CA ILE A 44 -9.63 7.68 5.55
C ILE A 44 -10.42 7.94 6.85
N PRO A 45 -9.99 7.40 8.01
CA PRO A 45 -10.57 7.76 9.29
C PRO A 45 -10.40 9.25 9.58
N THR A 46 -11.45 9.92 10.05
CA THR A 46 -11.45 11.36 10.32
C THR A 46 -10.83 11.73 11.66
N ASP A 47 -10.77 10.78 12.59
CA ASP A 47 -10.36 11.01 13.97
C ASP A 47 -8.84 11.00 14.15
N SER A 48 -8.36 11.71 15.17
CA SER A 48 -6.97 11.61 15.60
C SER A 48 -6.81 10.38 16.50
N ALA A 49 -5.86 9.50 16.18
CA ALA A 49 -5.61 8.28 16.93
C ALA A 49 -4.12 7.91 16.92
N ARG A 50 -3.69 7.07 17.87
CA ARG A 50 -2.32 6.50 17.86
C ARG A 50 -2.13 5.42 16.80
N SER A 51 -3.23 4.82 16.32
CA SER A 51 -3.21 3.72 15.38
C SER A 51 -4.33 3.88 14.35
N HIS A 52 -4.01 3.66 13.08
CA HIS A 52 -4.96 3.70 11.97
C HIS A 52 -4.86 2.42 11.17
N ARG A 53 -6.01 1.77 10.94
CA ARG A 53 -6.12 0.63 10.03
C ARG A 53 -6.73 1.12 8.71
N LEU A 54 -6.00 0.98 7.61
CA LEU A 54 -6.45 1.37 6.29
C LEU A 54 -6.70 0.13 5.43
N ARG A 55 -7.84 0.11 4.73
CA ARG A 55 -8.14 -0.90 3.70
C ARG A 55 -7.76 -0.33 2.34
N LEU A 56 -6.83 -1.00 1.67
CA LEU A 56 -6.31 -0.63 0.37
C LEU A 56 -6.78 -1.66 -0.65
N VAL A 57 -7.39 -1.21 -1.75
CA VAL A 57 -7.64 -2.05 -2.92
C VAL A 57 -6.53 -1.73 -3.92
N ILE A 58 -5.67 -2.71 -4.19
CA ILE A 58 -4.43 -2.53 -4.92
C ILE A 58 -4.52 -3.31 -6.23
N ASP A 59 -4.42 -2.62 -7.35
CA ASP A 59 -4.42 -3.22 -8.68
C ASP A 59 -2.99 -3.24 -9.25
N PRO A 60 -2.32 -4.42 -9.24
CA PRO A 60 -0.96 -4.55 -9.75
C PRO A 60 -0.87 -4.37 -11.26
N THR A 61 -1.99 -4.41 -12.00
CA THR A 61 -2.02 -4.22 -13.46
C THR A 61 -1.92 -2.76 -13.89
N ARG A 62 -2.13 -1.81 -12.95
CA ARG A 62 -2.03 -0.36 -13.21
C ARG A 62 -0.60 0.13 -13.45
N ILE A 63 0.40 -0.69 -13.12
CA ILE A 63 1.79 -0.45 -13.52
C ILE A 63 2.17 -1.42 -14.64
N PRO A 64 2.68 -0.93 -15.78
CA PRO A 64 2.88 -1.73 -16.99
C PRO A 64 4.02 -2.76 -16.89
N THR A 65 4.85 -2.67 -15.85
CA THR A 65 6.02 -3.52 -15.65
C THR A 65 6.10 -4.06 -14.24
N THR A 66 6.69 -5.25 -14.10
CA THR A 66 7.29 -5.74 -12.85
C THR A 66 8.18 -4.64 -12.27
N GLY A 67 7.93 -4.28 -11.02
CA GLY A 67 8.62 -3.15 -10.40
C GLY A 67 8.16 -2.89 -8.98
N ALA A 68 8.80 -1.90 -8.37
CA ALA A 68 8.39 -1.36 -7.09
C ALA A 68 7.59 -0.06 -7.31
N ALA A 69 6.51 0.11 -6.56
CA ALA A 69 5.81 1.37 -6.47
C ALA A 69 5.45 1.63 -5.00
N ASP A 70 5.42 2.91 -4.63
CA ASP A 70 5.10 3.30 -3.27
C ASP A 70 3.63 3.69 -3.13
N ILE A 71 3.07 3.36 -1.97
CA ILE A 71 1.83 3.93 -1.47
C ILE A 71 2.22 4.98 -0.44
N GLN A 72 1.95 6.25 -0.74
CA GLN A 72 2.24 7.37 0.14
C GLN A 72 1.04 7.64 1.03
N ILE A 73 1.29 7.75 2.33
CA ILE A 73 0.28 8.03 3.34
C ILE A 73 0.66 9.34 4.03
N THR A 74 -0.12 10.37 3.79
CA THR A 74 0.10 11.71 4.36
C THR A 74 -0.62 11.83 5.69
N THR A 75 0.06 12.40 6.68
CA THR A 75 -0.45 12.65 8.02
C THR A 75 -0.39 14.14 8.36
N ASP A 76 -1.09 14.54 9.42
CA ASP A 76 -1.00 15.88 10.00
C ASP A 76 0.26 16.11 10.87
N GLN A 77 1.16 15.12 10.95
CA GLN A 77 2.40 15.27 11.70
C GLN A 77 3.44 16.05 10.87
N PRO A 78 4.24 16.92 11.50
CA PRO A 78 5.28 17.70 10.84
C PRO A 78 6.52 16.87 10.47
N ASP A 79 6.80 15.75 11.15
CA ASP A 79 7.97 14.91 10.86
C ASP A 79 7.78 13.45 11.34
N PRO A 80 7.79 12.45 10.45
CA PRO A 80 7.64 12.59 9.00
C PRO A 80 6.16 12.86 8.63
N PRO A 81 5.87 13.82 7.73
CA PRO A 81 4.49 14.07 7.28
C PRO A 81 3.96 12.98 6.36
N VAL A 82 4.87 12.18 5.77
CA VAL A 82 4.53 11.12 4.83
C VAL A 82 5.17 9.81 5.27
N VAL A 83 4.38 8.74 5.24
CA VAL A 83 4.82 7.36 5.43
C VAL A 83 4.67 6.63 4.09
N SER A 84 5.75 6.05 3.57
CA SER A 84 5.77 5.37 2.28
C SER A 84 5.78 3.86 2.44
N LEU A 85 4.76 3.16 1.99
CA LEU A 85 4.73 1.70 1.91
C LEU A 85 5.20 1.24 0.52
N SER A 86 6.36 0.61 0.45
CA SER A 86 6.86 0.05 -0.82
C SER A 86 6.15 -1.25 -1.16
N VAL A 87 5.65 -1.32 -2.39
CA VAL A 87 4.96 -2.49 -2.95
C VAL A 87 5.78 -3.04 -4.10
N LEU A 88 6.27 -4.27 -3.95
CA LEU A 88 6.97 -4.99 -5.00
C LEU A 88 5.97 -5.89 -5.73
N VAL A 89 5.78 -5.68 -7.03
CA VAL A 89 4.95 -6.53 -7.88
C VAL A 89 5.84 -7.53 -8.60
N LEU A 90 5.67 -8.80 -8.26
CA LEU A 90 6.32 -9.93 -8.92
C LEU A 90 5.52 -10.37 -10.15
N PRO A 91 6.19 -10.89 -11.20
CA PRO A 91 5.50 -11.41 -12.36
C PRO A 91 4.66 -12.62 -11.96
N LYS A 92 3.58 -12.88 -12.71
CA LYS A 92 2.88 -14.16 -12.60
C LYS A 92 3.90 -15.25 -12.92
N ASN A 93 4.05 -16.26 -12.06
CA ASN A 93 4.82 -17.44 -12.42
C ASN A 93 4.25 -17.91 -13.76
N GLN A 94 5.02 -17.79 -14.85
CA GLN A 94 4.79 -18.65 -15.99
C GLN A 94 5.02 -20.04 -15.44
N ASP A 95 3.98 -20.87 -15.41
CA ASP A 95 4.15 -22.30 -15.24
C ASP A 95 5.24 -22.71 -16.22
N GLN A 96 6.40 -23.09 -15.66
CA GLN A 96 7.48 -23.63 -16.45
C GLN A 96 6.96 -24.93 -17.04
N GLY A 97 6.74 -24.93 -18.35
CA GLY A 97 6.71 -26.11 -19.18
C GLY A 97 5.66 -27.14 -18.79
N ALA A 98 4.59 -27.19 -19.60
CA ALA A 98 4.10 -28.49 -20.03
C ALA A 98 5.29 -29.27 -20.62
N VAL A 99 5.91 -30.12 -19.80
CA VAL A 99 6.83 -31.14 -20.27
C VAL A 99 5.97 -32.27 -20.83
N ARG A 100 5.88 -32.27 -22.16
CA ARG A 100 5.62 -33.38 -23.09
C ARG A 100 4.33 -34.18 -22.93
#